data_AF-A0A7J9LVW8-F1
#
_entry.id   AF-A0A7J9LVW8-F1
#
_cell.length_a   1.000
_cell.length_b   1.000
_cell.length_c   1.000
_cell.angle_alpha   90.00
_cell.angle_beta   90.00
_cell.angle_gamma   90.00
#
_symmetry.space_group_name_H-M   'P 1'
#
loop_
_entity.id
_entity.type
_entity.pdbx_description
1 polymer ?
#
loop_
_entity_poly.entity_id
_entity_poly.type
_entity_poly.pdbx_seq_one_letter_code
_entity_poly.pdbx_strand_id
1 'polypeptide(L)' 'MGEENKKIRKEEVIAKLKDDGDFDKLRLKIIRKLKDNEELRNNIISAVTQSAALNRPGAENMKVRQLSDAIHDEV' A
#
# COMPACT_ATOMS: atom_id res chain seq x y z
N MET A 1 -47.25 11.99 2.38
CA MET A 1 -46.03 12.12 3.21
C MET A 1 -44.88 12.26 2.23
N GLY A 2 -44.29 13.45 2.16
CA GLY A 2 -43.25 13.74 1.18
C GLY A 2 -42.01 12.92 1.50
N GLU A 3 -41.50 12.19 0.51
CA GLU A 3 -40.14 11.64 0.57
C GLU A 3 -39.18 12.84 0.67
N GLU A 4 -38.78 13.17 1.89
CA GLU A 4 -37.69 14.10 2.11
C GLU A 4 -36.48 13.53 1.40
N ASN A 5 -36.07 14.24 0.36
CA ASN A 5 -34.85 14.02 -0.39
C ASN A 5 -33.66 14.29 0.56
N LYS A 6 -33.43 13.39 1.52
CA LYS A 6 -32.34 13.45 2.49
C LYS A 6 -31.06 13.33 1.68
N LYS A 7 -30.42 14.46 1.42
CA LYS A 7 -29.06 14.51 0.88
C LYS A 7 -28.17 13.69 1.81
N ILE A 8 -27.85 12.48 1.37
CA ILE A 8 -26.93 11.59 2.08
C ILE A 8 -25.62 12.35 2.26
N ARG A 9 -25.23 12.54 3.52
CA ARG A 9 -23.98 13.21 3.87
C ARG A 9 -22.83 12.22 3.76
N LYS A 10 -21.66 12.70 3.35
CA LYS A 10 -20.47 11.85 3.16
C LYS A 10 -20.09 11.14 4.47
N GLU A 11 -20.27 11.83 5.59
CA GLU A 11 -19.98 11.36 6.93
C GLU A 11 -20.87 10.17 7.33
N GLU A 12 -22.15 10.20 6.92
CA GLU A 12 -23.11 9.12 7.21
C GLU A 12 -22.72 7.83 6.47
N VAL A 13 -22.25 7.95 5.23
CA VAL A 13 -21.73 6.82 4.45
C VAL A 13 -20.45 6.27 5.09
N ILE A 14 -19.53 7.13 5.53
CA ILE A 14 -18.29 6.70 6.18
C ILE A 14 -18.58 5.98 7.49
N ALA A 15 -19.50 6.49 8.31
CA ALA A 15 -19.88 5.85 9.57
C ALA A 15 -20.46 4.45 9.32
N LYS A 16 -21.40 4.34 8.37
CA LYS A 16 -22.00 3.05 8.01
C LYS A 16 -20.98 2.05 7.48
N LEU A 17 -20.05 2.49 6.62
CA LEU A 17 -18.97 1.63 6.12
C LEU A 17 -18.05 1.11 7.24
N LYS A 18 -17.87 1.87 8.34
CA LYS A 18 -17.10 1.42 9.50
C LYS A 18 -17.87 0.39 10.30
N ASP A 19 -19.14 0.65 10.56
CA ASP A 19 -20.01 -0.23 11.35
C ASP A 19 -20.25 -1.59 10.67
N ASP A 20 -20.39 -1.59 9.34
CA ASP A 20 -20.61 -2.81 8.54
C ASP A 20 -19.31 -3.64 8.33
N GLY A 21 -18.16 -3.16 8.83
CA GLY A 21 -16.84 -3.79 8.61
C GLY A 21 -16.35 -3.70 7.16
N ASP A 22 -17.00 -2.89 6.33
CA ASP A 22 -16.68 -2.73 4.91
C ASP A 22 -15.39 -1.94 4.68
N PHE A 23 -14.94 -1.16 5.68
CA PHE A 23 -13.62 -0.53 5.66
C PHE A 23 -12.48 -1.54 5.49
N ASP A 24 -12.53 -2.68 6.18
CA ASP A 24 -11.51 -3.71 6.04
C ASP A 24 -11.59 -4.41 4.69
N LYS A 25 -12.80 -4.65 4.17
CA LYS A 25 -12.99 -5.17 2.81
C LYS A 25 -12.45 -4.21 1.75
N LEU A 26 -12.69 -2.91 1.93
CA LEU A 26 -12.18 -1.86 1.03
C LEU A 26 -10.65 -1.79 1.09
N ARG A 27 -10.07 -1.84 2.29
CA ARG A 27 -8.62 -1.90 2.50
C ARG A 27 -8.01 -3.13 1.81
N LEU A 28 -8.58 -4.31 2.00
CA LEU A 28 -8.13 -5.54 1.34
C LEU A 28 -8.23 -5.43 -0.18
N LYS A 29 -9.31 -4.84 -0.70
CA LYS A 29 -9.50 -4.63 -2.14
C LYS A 29 -8.45 -3.66 -2.71
N ILE A 30 -8.10 -2.60 -1.99
CA ILE A 30 -7.02 -1.68 -2.36
C ILE A 30 -5.68 -2.42 -2.37
N ILE A 31 -5.36 -3.18 -1.32
CA ILE A 31 -4.12 -3.97 -1.26
C ILE A 31 -4.04 -4.97 -2.42
N ARG A 32 -5.15 -5.65 -2.76
CA ARG A 32 -5.20 -6.56 -3.92
C ARG A 32 -4.92 -5.82 -5.22
N LYS A 33 -5.60 -4.69 -5.47
CA LYS A 33 -5.34 -3.86 -6.66
C LYS A 33 -3.89 -3.37 -6.75
N LEU A 34 -3.28 -3.01 -5.62
CA LEU A 34 -1.87 -2.62 -5.59
C LEU A 34 -0.94 -3.80 -5.90
N LYS A 35 -1.27 -5.01 -5.41
CA LYS A 35 -0.52 -6.24 -5.72
C LYS A 35 -0.67 -6.70 -7.17
N ASP A 36 -1.86 -6.52 -7.74
CA ASP A 36 -2.18 -6.89 -9.11
C ASP A 36 -1.64 -5.85 -10.12
N ASN A 37 -1.21 -4.68 -9.65
CA ASN A 37 -0.57 -3.68 -10.49
C ASN A 37 0.88 -4.10 -10.80
N GLU A 38 1.06 -4.74 -11.96
CA GLU A 38 2.35 -5.20 -12.45
C GLU A 38 3.35 -4.05 -12.66
N GLU A 39 2.88 -2.89 -13.11
CA GLU A 39 3.73 -1.70 -13.28
C GLU A 39 4.32 -1.25 -11.93
N LEU A 40 3.47 -1.14 -10.90
CA LEU A 40 3.93 -0.81 -9.55
C LEU A 40 4.92 -1.86 -9.02
N ARG A 41 4.64 -3.15 -9.25
CA ARG A 41 5.55 -4.23 -8.87
C ARG A 41 6.91 -4.12 -9.57
N ASN A 42 6.92 -3.86 -10.87
CA ASN A 42 8.14 -3.69 -11.65
C ASN A 42 8.92 -2.45 -11.21
N ASN A 43 8.23 -1.36 -10.90
CA ASN A 43 8.85 -0.15 -10.35
C ASN A 43 9.52 -0.41 -9.00
N ILE A 44 8.86 -1.16 -8.10
CA ILE A 44 9.45 -1.55 -6.80
C ILE A 44 10.69 -2.43 -7.03
N ILE A 45 10.63 -3.41 -7.93
CA ILE A 45 11.78 -4.27 -8.25
C ILE A 45 12.95 -3.42 -8.80
N SER A 46 12.67 -2.48 -9.70
CA SER A 46 13.68 -1.57 -10.25
C SER A 46 14.31 -0.71 -9.16
N ALA A 47 13.50 -0.14 -8.26
CA ALA A 47 13.99 0.68 -7.16
C ALA A 47 14.91 -0.12 -6.22
N VAL A 48 14.52 -1.34 -5.86
CA VAL A 48 15.35 -2.25 -5.05
C VAL A 48 16.64 -2.62 -5.77
N THR A 49 16.59 -2.87 -7.08
CA THR A 49 17.77 -3.23 -7.87
C THR A 49 18.73 -2.05 -8.00
N GLN A 50 18.22 -0.82 -8.07
CA GLN A 50 19.00 0.41 -8.19
C GLN A 50 19.43 1.00 -6.84
N SER A 51 18.95 0.44 -5.72
CA SER A 51 19.24 0.93 -4.38
C SER A 51 20.75 1.05 -4.12
N ALA A 52 21.15 2.16 -3.52
CA ALA A 52 22.54 2.39 -3.12
C ALA A 52 22.98 1.40 -2.02
N ALA A 53 22.06 1.00 -1.14
CA ALA A 53 22.33 0.00 -0.11
C ALA A 53 22.70 -1.37 -0.69
N LEU A 54 22.10 -1.75 -1.83
CA LEU A 54 22.39 -3.00 -2.53
C LEU A 54 23.66 -2.91 -3.41
N ASN A 55 23.91 -1.75 -4.03
CA ASN A 55 25.00 -1.57 -5.00
C ASN A 55 26.32 -1.06 -4.40
N ARG A 56 26.39 -0.85 -3.08
CA ARG A 56 27.63 -0.40 -2.42
C ARG A 56 28.69 -1.51 -2.36
N PRO A 57 29.99 -1.17 -2.41
CA PRO A 57 31.07 -2.14 -2.20
C PRO A 57 30.93 -2.85 -0.85
N GLY A 58 31.03 -4.18 -0.85
CA GLY A 58 30.92 -5.01 0.36
C GLY A 58 29.49 -5.44 0.70
N ALA A 59 28.47 -5.03 -0.07
CA ALA A 59 27.10 -5.52 0.08
C ALA A 59 27.01 -7.04 -0.07
N GLU A 60 27.86 -7.65 -0.89
CA GLU A 60 27.96 -9.09 -1.09
C GLU A 60 28.33 -9.87 0.19
N ASN A 61 28.95 -9.21 1.17
CA ASN A 61 29.33 -9.79 2.45
C ASN A 61 28.28 -9.53 3.55
N MET A 62 27.23 -8.79 3.25
CA MET A 62 26.17 -8.45 4.20
C MET A 62 25.07 -9.50 4.23
N LYS A 63 24.39 -9.60 5.38
CA LYS A 63 23.20 -10.45 5.49
C LYS A 63 22.05 -9.84 4.71
N VAL A 64 21.27 -10.69 4.03
CA VAL A 64 20.06 -10.31 3.29
C VAL A 64 19.12 -9.42 4.12
N ARG A 65 18.94 -9.72 5.41
CA ARG A 65 18.12 -8.90 6.31
C ARG A 65 18.65 -7.48 6.48
N GLN A 66 19.97 -7.31 6.62
CA GLN A 66 20.56 -5.98 6.77
C GLN A 66 20.47 -5.15 5.50
N LEU A 67 20.59 -5.78 4.33
CA LEU A 67 20.35 -5.11 3.05
C LEU A 67 18.88 -4.73 2.90
N SER A 68 17.97 -5.62 3.27
CA SER A 68 16.53 -5.36 3.25
C SER A 68 16.14 -4.19 4.17
N ASP A 69 16.66 -4.15 5.39
CA ASP A 69 16.39 -3.07 6.34
C ASP A 69 16.93 -1.74 5.79
N ALA A 70 18.14 -1.75 5.24
CA ALA A 70 18.75 -0.55 4.65
C ALA A 70 18.00 -0.04 3.39
N ILE A 71 17.49 -0.94 2.54
CA ILE A 71 16.65 -0.57 1.38
C ILE A 71 15.33 0.03 1.86
N HIS A 72 14.74 -0.51 2.94
CA HIS A 72 13.50 0.02 3.50
C HIS A 72 13.67 1.41 4.13
N ASP A 73 14.85 1.73 4.65
CA ASP A 73 15.18 3.08 5.13
C ASP A 73 15.48 4.07 3.99
N GLU A 74 15.81 3.58 2.78
CA GLU A 74 16.15 4.39 1.60
C GLU A 74 14.90 4.85 0.81
N VAL A 75 13.84 4.04 0.80
CA VAL A 75 12.59 4.25 0.03
C VAL A 75 11.52 4.93 0.87
#